data_AF-A0A1I0LYB2-F1
#
_entry.id   AF-A0A1I0LYB2-F1
#
_cell.length_a   1.000
_cell.length_b   1.000
_cell.length_c   1.000
_cell.angle_alpha   90.00
_cell.angle_beta   90.00
_cell.angle_gamma   90.00
#
_symmetry.space_group_name_H-M   'P 1'
#
loop_
_entity.id
_entity.type
_entity.pdbx_description
1 polymer ?
#
loop_
_entity_poly.entity_id
_entity_poly.type
_entity_poly.pdbx_seq_one_letter_code
_entity_poly.pdbx_strand_id
1 'polypeptide(L)'
;AETRVQQAEADAEQARTAMRAAHADRQTAEQERDAALHAQREALGAQHAAEEHRDRIHAEARAHAERLGVQIGNLTTRLNDEQLLTTRQAEQLSRLAADLSRAETLADERAETLAERDRQLHQANADVRRLTDTLEQTTAHLATTRRQLQQAETATEQARAETRAARDTLAEARRRFEEERDRLRTQHDQARLDQATAETRLEMTERELQTLRRQLAAAQTATGLIVPPLTDVEGQPGVRLPGGTIEAVTLQDGVVLLHHADNAIPLGDASQSPAHARALSAALQAVASPPPA
;
A
#
# COMPACT_ATOMS: atom_id res chain seq x y z
N ALA A 1 61.96 -13.53 -192.60
CA ALA A 1 61.87 -12.17 -192.03
C ALA A 1 60.56 -11.99 -191.26
N GLU A 2 59.43 -12.47 -191.79
CA GLU A 2 58.12 -12.45 -191.11
C GLU A 2 58.04 -13.24 -189.78
N THR A 3 58.76 -14.36 -189.65
CA THR A 3 58.83 -15.13 -188.39
C THR A 3 59.53 -14.40 -187.24
N ARG A 4 60.40 -13.41 -187.51
CA ARG A 4 61.05 -12.60 -186.45
C ARG A 4 60.20 -11.42 -186.01
N VAL A 5 59.26 -10.95 -186.84
CA VAL A 5 58.33 -9.86 -186.51
C VAL A 5 57.17 -10.40 -185.68
N GLN A 6 56.62 -11.57 -186.04
CA GLN A 6 55.58 -12.24 -185.23
C GLN A 6 56.08 -12.66 -183.85
N GLN A 7 57.35 -13.04 -183.73
CA GLN A 7 57.96 -13.38 -182.44
C GLN A 7 58.22 -12.14 -181.57
N ALA A 8 58.63 -11.01 -182.18
CA ALA A 8 58.78 -9.74 -181.46
C ALA A 8 57.43 -9.12 -181.05
N GLU A 9 56.37 -9.29 -181.84
CA GLU A 9 55.01 -8.90 -181.46
C GLU A 9 54.44 -9.79 -180.35
N ALA A 10 54.67 -11.12 -180.42
CA ALA A 10 54.31 -12.03 -179.35
C ALA A 10 55.06 -11.71 -178.04
N ASP A 11 56.37 -11.42 -178.10
CA ASP A 11 57.16 -11.01 -176.94
C ASP A 11 56.71 -9.64 -176.39
N ALA A 12 56.29 -8.72 -177.26
CA ALA A 12 55.75 -7.41 -176.85
C ALA A 12 54.33 -7.51 -176.25
N GLU A 13 53.48 -8.41 -176.76
CA GLU A 13 52.18 -8.72 -176.15
C GLU A 13 52.33 -9.46 -174.82
N GLN A 14 53.29 -10.38 -174.74
CA GLN A 14 53.65 -11.10 -173.53
C GLN A 14 54.24 -10.14 -172.47
N ALA A 15 55.05 -9.17 -172.88
CA ALA A 15 55.52 -8.09 -172.01
C ALA A 15 54.39 -7.16 -171.56
N ARG A 16 53.43 -6.80 -172.44
CA ARG A 16 52.27 -5.98 -172.08
C ARG A 16 51.31 -6.70 -171.14
N THR A 17 51.07 -7.99 -171.36
CA THR A 17 50.26 -8.82 -170.46
C THR A 17 50.96 -9.05 -169.12
N ALA A 18 52.28 -9.29 -169.11
CA ALA A 18 53.07 -9.35 -167.89
C ALA A 18 53.09 -8.01 -167.13
N MET A 19 53.16 -6.87 -167.83
CA MET A 19 53.14 -5.55 -167.20
C MET A 19 51.75 -5.19 -166.64
N ARG A 20 50.66 -5.60 -167.32
CA ARG A 20 49.29 -5.48 -166.79
C ARG A 20 49.06 -6.42 -165.60
N ALA A 21 49.57 -7.64 -165.65
CA ALA A 21 49.52 -8.58 -164.53
C ALA A 21 50.29 -8.03 -163.33
N ALA A 22 51.52 -7.54 -163.52
CA ALA A 22 52.31 -6.90 -162.47
C ALA A 22 51.64 -5.63 -161.91
N HIS A 23 50.94 -4.85 -162.74
CA HIS A 23 50.14 -3.71 -162.27
C HIS A 23 48.91 -4.15 -161.48
N ALA A 24 48.21 -5.20 -161.89
CA ALA A 24 47.08 -5.77 -161.18
C ALA A 24 47.52 -6.39 -159.85
N ASP A 25 48.64 -7.12 -159.82
CA ASP A 25 49.24 -7.70 -158.61
C ASP A 25 49.67 -6.59 -157.65
N ARG A 26 50.28 -5.50 -158.17
CA ARG A 26 50.64 -4.33 -157.36
C ARG A 26 49.41 -3.63 -156.79
N GLN A 27 48.35 -3.45 -157.58
CA GLN A 27 47.10 -2.86 -157.09
C GLN A 27 46.45 -3.76 -156.05
N THR A 28 46.51 -5.08 -156.21
CA THR A 28 45.97 -6.05 -155.25
C THR A 28 46.78 -6.01 -153.96
N ALA A 29 48.12 -5.98 -154.04
CA ALA A 29 48.99 -5.84 -152.88
C ALA A 29 48.83 -4.48 -152.16
N GLU A 30 48.60 -3.39 -152.90
CA GLU A 30 48.28 -2.08 -152.32
C GLU A 30 46.91 -2.11 -151.61
N GLN A 31 45.89 -2.73 -152.21
CA GLN A 31 44.58 -2.93 -151.58
C GLN A 31 44.66 -3.81 -150.33
N GLU A 32 45.40 -4.92 -150.38
CA GLU A 32 45.63 -5.82 -149.24
C GLU A 32 46.39 -5.11 -148.12
N ARG A 33 47.40 -4.30 -148.46
CA ARG A 33 48.13 -3.49 -147.48
C ARG A 33 47.21 -2.46 -146.82
N ASP A 34 46.39 -1.76 -147.61
CA ASP A 34 45.48 -0.75 -147.08
C ASP A 34 44.37 -1.40 -146.23
N ALA A 35 43.88 -2.59 -146.62
CA ALA A 35 42.96 -3.39 -145.80
C ALA A 35 43.62 -3.89 -144.50
N ALA A 36 44.87 -4.32 -144.54
CA ALA A 36 45.63 -4.72 -143.35
C ALA A 36 45.89 -3.53 -142.40
N LEU A 37 46.21 -2.36 -142.95
CA LEU A 37 46.35 -1.12 -142.18
C LEU A 37 45.02 -0.67 -141.57
N HIS A 38 43.90 -0.83 -142.29
CA HIS A 38 42.57 -0.56 -141.75
C HIS A 38 42.24 -1.51 -140.61
N ALA A 39 42.42 -2.82 -140.80
CA ALA A 39 42.21 -3.83 -139.76
C ALA A 39 43.11 -3.62 -138.53
N GLN A 40 44.36 -3.19 -138.74
CA GLN A 40 45.28 -2.85 -137.65
C GLN A 40 44.78 -1.63 -136.86
N ARG A 41 44.28 -0.58 -137.54
CA ARG A 41 43.70 0.60 -136.88
C ARG A 41 42.44 0.25 -136.10
N GLU A 42 41.58 -0.61 -136.65
CA GLU A 42 40.38 -1.11 -135.95
C GLU A 42 40.75 -1.94 -134.72
N ALA A 43 41.75 -2.82 -134.83
CA ALA A 43 42.25 -3.62 -133.70
C ALA A 43 42.83 -2.74 -132.58
N LEU A 44 43.60 -1.71 -132.94
CA LEU A 44 44.11 -0.73 -131.97
C LEU A 44 42.98 0.10 -131.34
N GLY A 45 41.98 0.49 -132.13
CA GLY A 45 40.78 1.17 -131.62
C GLY A 45 40.00 0.29 -130.64
N ALA A 46 39.82 -0.99 -130.95
CA ALA A 46 39.17 -1.96 -130.08
C ALA A 46 39.98 -2.22 -128.80
N GLN A 47 41.31 -2.29 -128.90
CA GLN A 47 42.19 -2.41 -127.73
C GLN A 47 42.07 -1.20 -126.80
N HIS A 48 42.16 0.02 -127.34
CA HIS A 48 42.00 1.23 -126.52
C HIS A 48 40.61 1.33 -125.88
N ALA A 49 39.54 0.97 -126.61
CA ALA A 49 38.20 0.91 -126.03
C ALA A 49 38.09 -0.11 -124.88
N ALA A 50 38.77 -1.25 -125.00
CA ALA A 50 38.82 -2.26 -123.94
C ALA A 50 39.66 -1.80 -122.74
N GLU A 51 40.77 -1.11 -122.96
CA GLU A 51 41.59 -0.48 -121.91
C GLU A 51 40.78 0.58 -121.15
N GLU A 52 40.11 1.49 -121.86
CA GLU A 52 39.23 2.49 -121.25
C GLU A 52 38.06 1.88 -120.48
N HIS A 53 37.48 0.79 -120.99
CA HIS A 53 36.42 0.08 -120.28
C HIS A 53 36.95 -0.59 -119.01
N ARG A 54 38.11 -1.24 -119.09
CA ARG A 54 38.80 -1.82 -117.93
C ARG A 54 39.12 -0.76 -116.88
N ASP A 55 39.65 0.39 -117.29
CA ASP A 55 39.99 1.49 -116.38
C ASP A 55 38.75 2.09 -115.73
N ARG A 56 37.64 2.21 -116.47
CA ARG A 56 36.33 2.59 -115.90
C ARG A 56 35.87 1.60 -114.84
N ILE A 57 35.92 0.29 -115.11
CA ILE A 57 35.55 -0.74 -114.13
C ILE A 57 36.45 -0.66 -112.88
N HIS A 58 37.76 -0.46 -113.05
CA HIS A 58 38.68 -0.33 -111.90
C HIS A 58 38.42 0.94 -111.09
N ALA A 59 38.15 2.05 -111.77
CA ALA A 59 37.81 3.31 -111.11
C ALA A 59 36.49 3.18 -110.32
N GLU A 60 35.46 2.58 -110.91
CA GLU A 60 34.19 2.30 -110.25
C GLU A 60 34.37 1.35 -109.07
N ALA A 61 35.12 0.26 -109.24
CA ALA A 61 35.41 -0.70 -108.17
C ALA A 61 36.15 -0.05 -107.00
N ARG A 62 37.13 0.82 -107.26
CA ARG A 62 37.81 1.62 -106.22
C ARG A 62 36.84 2.56 -105.51
N ALA A 63 36.03 3.31 -106.25
CA ALA A 63 35.04 4.20 -105.65
C ALA A 63 33.96 3.45 -104.83
N HIS A 64 33.61 2.23 -105.22
CA HIS A 64 32.74 1.34 -104.43
C HIS A 64 33.44 0.83 -103.17
N ALA A 65 34.70 0.40 -103.27
CA ALA A 65 35.48 -0.06 -102.12
C ALA A 65 35.71 1.06 -101.09
N GLU A 66 35.99 2.28 -101.53
CA GLU A 66 36.12 3.45 -100.66
C GLU A 66 34.80 3.77 -99.93
N ARG A 67 33.67 3.77 -100.66
CA ARG A 67 32.34 3.96 -100.06
C ARG A 67 32.02 2.88 -99.02
N LEU A 68 32.29 1.62 -99.33
CA LEU A 68 32.11 0.52 -98.38
C LEU A 68 33.04 0.66 -97.17
N GLY A 69 34.30 1.06 -97.36
CA GLY A 69 35.24 1.32 -96.28
C GLY A 69 34.75 2.39 -95.32
N VAL A 70 34.22 3.51 -95.85
CA VAL A 70 33.62 4.57 -95.03
C VAL A 70 32.36 4.09 -94.31
N GLN A 71 31.49 3.31 -94.98
CA GLN A 71 30.29 2.75 -94.35
C GLN A 71 30.63 1.78 -93.22
N ILE A 72 31.60 0.87 -93.44
CA ILE A 72 32.08 -0.07 -92.42
C ILE A 72 32.70 0.71 -91.26
N GLY A 73 33.54 1.72 -91.53
CA GLY A 73 34.12 2.57 -90.49
C GLY A 73 33.05 3.24 -89.63
N ASN A 74 32.02 3.82 -90.25
CA ASN A 74 30.91 4.45 -89.53
C ASN A 74 30.10 3.45 -88.71
N LEU A 75 29.83 2.25 -89.22
CA LEU A 75 29.14 1.19 -88.49
C LEU A 75 29.95 0.69 -87.30
N THR A 76 31.26 0.51 -87.46
CA THR A 76 32.16 0.10 -86.38
C THR A 76 32.21 1.16 -85.27
N THR A 77 32.29 2.45 -85.61
CA THR A 77 32.24 3.53 -84.61
C THR A 77 30.91 3.51 -83.85
N ARG A 78 29.78 3.39 -84.55
CA ARG A 78 28.46 3.30 -83.90
C ARG A 78 28.35 2.08 -82.98
N LEU A 79 28.83 0.92 -83.42
CA LEU A 79 28.83 -0.30 -82.61
C LEU A 79 29.67 -0.12 -81.34
N ASN A 80 30.85 0.50 -81.45
CA ASN A 80 31.70 0.77 -80.29
C ASN A 80 31.03 1.76 -79.31
N ASP A 81 30.39 2.80 -79.82
CA ASP A 81 29.64 3.76 -79.00
C ASP A 81 28.46 3.09 -78.26
N GLU A 82 27.71 2.23 -78.95
CA GLU A 82 26.62 1.45 -78.36
C GLU A 82 27.14 0.47 -77.29
N GLN A 83 28.22 -0.26 -77.56
CA GLN A 83 28.84 -1.15 -76.58
C GLN A 83 29.28 -0.39 -75.32
N LEU A 84 29.86 0.79 -75.49
CA LEU A 84 30.28 1.63 -74.38
C LEU A 84 29.08 2.20 -73.60
N LEU A 85 27.98 2.56 -74.27
CA LEU A 85 26.72 2.92 -73.61
C LEU A 85 26.13 1.76 -72.81
N THR A 86 26.07 0.55 -73.39
CA THR A 86 25.55 -0.63 -72.68
C THR A 86 26.40 -0.99 -71.46
N THR A 87 27.73 -0.83 -71.56
CA THR A 87 28.64 -1.06 -70.42
C THR A 87 28.37 -0.07 -69.30
N ARG A 88 28.23 1.23 -69.61
CA ARG A 88 27.86 2.25 -68.62
C ARG A 88 26.49 1.99 -67.99
N GLN A 89 25.51 1.57 -68.77
CA GLN A 89 24.19 1.21 -68.25
C GLN A 89 24.26 0.00 -67.32
N ALA A 90 25.03 -1.03 -67.66
CA ALA A 90 25.26 -2.19 -66.80
C ALA A 90 25.95 -1.80 -65.48
N GLU A 91 26.94 -0.91 -65.52
CA GLU A 91 27.58 -0.37 -64.32
C GLU A 91 26.61 0.43 -63.44
N GLN A 92 25.74 1.25 -64.04
CA GLN A 92 24.71 2.00 -63.32
C GLN A 92 23.70 1.07 -62.65
N LEU A 93 23.21 0.04 -63.36
CA LEU A 93 22.29 -0.95 -62.80
C LEU A 93 22.94 -1.73 -61.65
N SER A 94 24.22 -2.09 -61.78
CA SER A 94 24.98 -2.75 -60.70
C SER A 94 25.10 -1.87 -59.46
N ARG A 95 25.38 -0.58 -59.62
CA ARG A 95 25.41 0.39 -58.50
C ARG A 95 24.04 0.55 -57.84
N LEU A 96 22.97 0.69 -58.63
CA LEU A 96 21.61 0.79 -58.12
C LEU A 96 21.18 -0.48 -57.36
N ALA A 97 21.54 -1.66 -57.85
CA ALA A 97 21.29 -2.91 -57.14
C ALA A 97 22.04 -2.97 -55.80
N ALA A 98 23.28 -2.50 -55.75
CA ALA A 98 24.06 -2.42 -54.51
C ALA A 98 23.51 -1.35 -53.53
N ASP A 99 22.98 -0.23 -54.03
CA ASP A 99 22.30 0.77 -53.22
C ASP A 99 20.98 0.22 -52.65
N LEU A 100 20.19 -0.50 -53.48
CA LEU A 100 18.95 -1.12 -53.06
C LEU A 100 19.19 -2.18 -51.97
N SER A 101 20.16 -3.07 -52.17
CA SER A 101 20.52 -4.07 -51.16
C SER A 101 20.95 -3.45 -49.84
N ARG A 102 21.70 -2.34 -49.85
CA ARG A 102 22.06 -1.59 -48.64
C ARG A 102 20.84 -0.92 -47.98
N ALA A 103 19.91 -0.42 -48.77
CA ALA A 103 18.67 0.16 -48.25
C ALA A 103 17.78 -0.90 -47.59
N GLU A 104 17.70 -2.10 -48.17
CA GLU A 104 16.99 -3.25 -47.60
C GLU A 104 17.60 -3.67 -46.27
N THR A 105 18.93 -3.83 -46.18
CA THR A 105 19.59 -4.18 -44.91
C THR A 105 19.35 -3.12 -43.83
N LEU A 106 19.40 -1.82 -44.19
CA LEU A 106 19.09 -0.74 -43.26
C LEU A 106 17.61 -0.72 -42.83
N ALA A 107 16.70 -1.12 -43.71
CA ALA A 107 15.29 -1.24 -43.40
C ALA A 107 15.04 -2.38 -42.41
N ASP A 108 15.69 -3.53 -42.61
CA ASP A 108 15.62 -4.69 -41.71
C ASP A 108 16.19 -4.36 -40.32
N GLU A 109 17.37 -3.74 -40.26
CA GLU A 109 17.96 -3.26 -39.00
C GLU A 109 17.01 -2.29 -38.27
N ARG A 110 16.40 -1.36 -39.00
CA ARG A 110 15.41 -0.42 -38.42
C ARG A 110 14.17 -1.14 -37.92
N ALA A 111 13.67 -2.14 -38.64
CA ALA A 111 12.53 -2.94 -38.20
C ALA A 111 12.85 -3.71 -36.92
N GLU A 112 14.04 -4.31 -36.80
CA GLU A 112 14.49 -4.98 -35.58
C GLU A 112 14.62 -4.01 -34.40
N THR A 113 15.23 -2.84 -34.62
CA THR A 113 15.33 -1.83 -33.55
C THR A 113 13.96 -1.31 -33.10
N LEU A 114 13.00 -1.13 -34.01
CA LEU A 114 11.64 -0.76 -33.66
C LEU A 114 10.93 -1.87 -32.86
N ALA A 115 11.07 -3.14 -33.29
CA ALA A 115 10.51 -4.27 -32.56
C ALA A 115 11.07 -4.37 -31.13
N GLU A 116 12.37 -4.10 -30.96
CA GLU A 116 12.99 -4.07 -29.63
C GLU A 116 12.48 -2.90 -28.78
N ARG A 117 12.30 -1.71 -29.36
CA ARG A 117 11.71 -0.57 -28.66
C ARG A 117 10.26 -0.82 -28.25
N ASP A 118 9.48 -1.50 -29.08
CA ASP A 118 8.12 -1.90 -28.74
C ASP A 118 8.11 -2.88 -27.56
N ARG A 119 9.02 -3.87 -27.52
CA ARG A 119 9.15 -4.76 -26.36
C ARG A 119 9.50 -3.97 -25.08
N GLN A 120 10.43 -3.03 -25.18
CA GLN A 120 10.82 -2.18 -24.04
C GLN A 120 9.65 -1.32 -23.55
N LEU A 121 8.84 -0.76 -24.45
CA LEU A 121 7.63 -0.02 -24.08
C LEU A 121 6.58 -0.91 -23.41
N HIS A 122 6.37 -2.14 -23.89
CA HIS A 122 5.47 -3.10 -23.26
C HIS A 122 5.94 -3.44 -21.85
N GLN A 123 7.24 -3.65 -21.65
CA GLN A 123 7.82 -3.92 -20.34
C GLN A 123 7.67 -2.71 -19.40
N ALA A 124 8.01 -1.51 -19.86
CA ALA A 124 7.84 -0.28 -19.07
C ALA A 124 6.37 -0.05 -18.68
N ASN A 125 5.43 -0.30 -19.59
CA ASN A 125 3.99 -0.22 -19.28
C ASN A 125 3.55 -1.26 -18.24
N ALA A 126 4.09 -2.47 -18.29
CA ALA A 126 3.82 -3.48 -17.27
C ALA A 126 4.36 -3.06 -15.89
N ASP A 127 5.55 -2.46 -15.85
CA ASP A 127 6.16 -1.97 -14.61
C ASP A 127 5.40 -0.77 -14.04
N VAL A 128 4.92 0.16 -14.87
CA VAL A 128 4.04 1.25 -14.44
C VAL A 128 2.77 0.70 -13.79
N ARG A 129 2.11 -0.30 -14.40
CA ARG A 129 0.92 -0.94 -13.81
C ARG A 129 1.21 -1.55 -12.45
N ARG A 130 2.33 -2.28 -12.30
CA ARG A 130 2.75 -2.86 -11.01
C ARG A 130 3.01 -1.80 -9.95
N LEU A 131 3.63 -0.68 -10.32
CA LEU A 131 3.87 0.44 -9.42
C LEU A 131 2.56 1.11 -9.00
N THR A 132 1.60 1.25 -9.92
CA THR A 132 0.25 1.75 -9.62
C THR A 132 -0.46 0.83 -8.62
N ASP A 133 -0.47 -0.48 -8.87
CA ASP A 133 -1.08 -1.46 -7.94
C ASP A 133 -0.43 -1.39 -6.54
N THR A 134 0.89 -1.25 -6.49
CA THR A 134 1.65 -1.09 -5.24
C THR A 134 1.30 0.21 -4.53
N LEU A 135 1.12 1.30 -5.27
CA LEU A 135 0.71 2.60 -4.72
C LEU A 135 -0.71 2.54 -4.17
N GLU A 136 -1.63 1.85 -4.83
CA GLU A 136 -2.99 1.63 -4.34
C GLU A 136 -2.99 0.80 -3.05
N GLN A 137 -2.23 -0.30 -3.02
CA GLN A 137 -2.08 -1.15 -1.83
C GLN A 137 -1.48 -0.38 -0.64
N THR A 138 -0.42 0.40 -0.86
CA THR A 138 0.21 1.20 0.19
C THR A 138 -0.72 2.31 0.69
N THR A 139 -1.52 2.92 -0.20
CA THR A 139 -2.53 3.91 0.17
C THR A 139 -3.64 3.29 1.02
N ALA A 140 -4.13 2.10 0.65
CA ALA A 140 -5.13 1.36 1.42
C ALA A 140 -4.58 0.93 2.79
N HIS A 141 -3.32 0.50 2.85
CA HIS A 141 -2.65 0.18 4.10
C HIS A 141 -2.50 1.40 5.00
N LEU A 142 -2.09 2.55 4.45
CA LEU A 142 -1.98 3.82 5.18
C LEU A 142 -3.33 4.31 5.70
N ALA A 143 -4.41 4.14 4.94
CA ALA A 143 -5.76 4.47 5.40
C ALA A 143 -6.18 3.57 6.59
N THR A 144 -5.83 2.28 6.52
CA THR A 144 -6.11 1.31 7.59
C THR A 144 -5.32 1.64 8.86
N THR A 145 -4.02 1.92 8.76
CA THR A 145 -3.20 2.29 9.92
C THR A 145 -3.63 3.61 10.54
N ARG A 146 -4.03 4.61 9.73
CA ARG A 146 -4.64 5.85 10.24
C ARG A 146 -5.92 5.60 11.03
N ARG A 147 -6.80 4.71 10.56
CA ARG A 147 -8.02 4.34 11.29
C ARG A 147 -7.68 3.64 12.62
N GLN A 148 -6.70 2.73 12.61
CA GLN A 148 -6.26 2.05 13.83
C GLN A 148 -5.67 3.04 14.85
N LEU A 149 -4.90 4.03 14.39
CA LEU A 149 -4.36 5.08 15.26
C LEU A 149 -5.48 5.90 15.90
N GLN A 150 -6.47 6.34 15.12
CA GLN A 150 -7.63 7.07 15.64
C GLN A 150 -8.41 6.24 16.68
N GLN A 151 -8.61 4.95 16.42
CA GLN A 151 -9.24 4.05 17.38
C GLN A 151 -8.42 3.94 18.68
N ALA A 152 -7.10 3.80 18.58
CA ALA A 152 -6.22 3.77 19.74
C ALA A 152 -6.27 5.09 20.52
N GLU A 153 -6.28 6.24 19.84
CA GLU A 153 -6.42 7.56 20.47
C GLU A 153 -7.73 7.64 21.27
N THR A 154 -8.87 7.31 20.65
CA THR A 154 -10.17 7.31 21.34
C THR A 154 -10.20 6.36 22.54
N ALA A 155 -9.61 5.16 22.43
CA ALA A 155 -9.51 4.22 23.54
C ALA A 155 -8.63 4.77 24.68
N THR A 156 -7.55 5.47 24.36
CA THR A 156 -6.69 6.10 25.39
C THR A 156 -7.39 7.27 26.09
N GLU A 157 -8.21 8.03 25.38
CA GLU A 157 -9.03 9.09 25.96
C GLU A 157 -10.10 8.53 26.91
N GLN A 158 -10.77 7.45 26.50
CA GLN A 158 -11.72 6.72 27.35
C GLN A 158 -11.05 6.18 28.61
N ALA A 159 -9.91 5.49 28.48
CA ALA A 159 -9.17 4.96 29.63
C ALA A 159 -8.72 6.09 30.58
N ARG A 160 -8.34 7.26 30.05
CA ARG A 160 -8.02 8.44 30.87
C ARG A 160 -9.25 8.98 31.60
N ALA A 161 -10.41 9.04 30.95
CA ALA A 161 -11.65 9.48 31.56
C ALA A 161 -12.09 8.53 32.69
N GLU A 162 -12.03 7.22 32.47
CA GLU A 162 -12.31 6.19 33.48
C GLU A 162 -11.34 6.29 34.66
N THR A 163 -10.06 6.50 34.39
CA THR A 163 -9.04 6.69 35.45
C THR A 163 -9.33 7.93 36.31
N ARG A 164 -9.80 9.03 35.70
CA ARG A 164 -10.22 10.23 36.43
C ARG A 164 -11.45 9.94 37.29
N ALA A 165 -12.48 9.31 36.72
CA ALA A 165 -13.68 8.93 37.46
C ALA A 165 -13.34 8.00 38.66
N ALA A 166 -12.46 7.01 38.47
CA ALA A 166 -12.01 6.13 39.54
C ALA A 166 -11.22 6.87 40.63
N ARG A 167 -10.44 7.90 40.28
CA ARG A 167 -9.77 8.75 41.28
C ARG A 167 -10.76 9.60 42.06
N ASP A 168 -11.77 10.14 41.40
CA ASP A 168 -12.81 10.95 42.05
C ASP A 168 -13.63 10.10 43.02
N THR A 169 -14.06 8.89 42.61
CA THR A 169 -14.76 7.96 43.51
C THR A 169 -13.88 7.52 44.69
N LEU A 170 -12.59 7.28 44.48
CA LEU A 170 -11.65 6.98 45.56
C LEU A 170 -11.50 8.17 46.52
N ALA A 171 -11.43 9.40 46.01
CA ALA A 171 -11.34 10.61 46.82
C ALA A 171 -12.61 10.82 47.66
N GLU A 172 -13.79 10.60 47.08
CA GLU A 172 -15.07 10.64 47.81
C GLU A 172 -15.15 9.56 48.89
N ALA A 173 -14.76 8.32 48.57
CA ALA A 173 -14.74 7.24 49.55
C ALA A 173 -13.80 7.53 50.73
N ARG A 174 -12.62 8.12 50.45
CA ARG A 174 -11.68 8.56 51.50
C ARG A 174 -12.28 9.65 52.39
N ARG A 175 -12.92 10.67 51.80
CA ARG A 175 -13.61 11.72 52.57
C ARG A 175 -14.69 11.13 53.48
N ARG A 176 -15.54 10.23 52.97
CA ARG A 176 -16.58 9.56 53.79
C ARG A 176 -15.97 8.78 54.95
N PHE A 177 -14.87 8.05 54.70
CA PHE A 177 -14.18 7.30 55.74
C PHE A 177 -13.55 8.22 56.80
N GLU A 178 -12.97 9.35 56.39
CA GLU A 178 -12.45 10.36 57.31
C GLU A 178 -13.57 10.99 58.16
N GLU A 179 -14.71 11.34 57.54
CA GLU A 179 -15.90 11.85 58.23
C GLU A 179 -16.46 10.83 59.23
N GLU A 180 -16.56 9.56 58.86
CA GLU A 180 -17.01 8.47 59.75
C GLU A 180 -16.04 8.28 60.92
N ARG A 181 -14.73 8.30 60.67
CA ARG A 181 -13.70 8.23 61.71
C ARG A 181 -13.84 9.39 62.69
N ASP A 182 -14.04 10.61 62.19
CA ASP A 182 -14.17 11.81 63.03
C ASP A 182 -15.49 11.78 63.83
N ARG A 183 -16.58 11.25 63.25
CA ARG A 183 -17.83 10.95 63.97
C ARG A 183 -17.64 9.92 65.08
N LEU A 184 -16.95 8.82 64.81
CA LEU A 184 -16.67 7.80 65.83
C LEU A 184 -15.80 8.36 66.96
N ARG A 185 -14.82 9.22 66.63
CA ARG A 185 -13.97 9.87 67.62
C ARG A 185 -14.77 10.81 68.52
N THR A 186 -15.64 11.63 67.94
CA THR A 186 -16.52 12.52 68.73
C THR A 186 -17.50 11.74 69.59
N GLN A 187 -18.09 10.64 69.10
CA GLN A 187 -18.92 9.74 69.90
C GLN A 187 -18.15 9.11 71.06
N HIS A 188 -16.93 8.65 70.82
CA HIS A 188 -16.07 8.08 71.85
C HIS A 188 -15.69 9.12 72.91
N ASP A 189 -15.31 10.33 72.51
CA ASP A 189 -15.00 11.42 73.43
C ASP A 189 -16.23 11.82 74.27
N GLN A 190 -17.42 11.85 73.64
CA GLN A 190 -18.68 12.06 74.36
C GLN A 190 -18.96 10.93 75.35
N ALA A 191 -18.80 9.67 74.97
CA ALA A 191 -18.98 8.53 75.86
C ALA A 191 -18.02 8.57 77.05
N ARG A 192 -16.77 9.03 76.87
CA ARG A 192 -15.82 9.25 77.97
C ARG A 192 -16.28 10.37 78.91
N LEU A 193 -16.83 11.47 78.38
CA LEU A 193 -17.38 12.55 79.20
C LEU A 193 -18.63 12.08 79.97
N ASP A 194 -19.52 11.34 79.33
CA ASP A 194 -20.72 10.77 79.95
C ASP A 194 -20.34 9.77 81.05
N GLN A 195 -19.30 8.95 80.83
CA GLN A 195 -18.76 8.07 81.86
C GLN A 195 -18.17 8.85 83.04
N ALA A 196 -17.34 9.86 82.79
CA ALA A 196 -16.77 10.69 83.87
C ALA A 196 -17.86 11.44 84.66
N THR A 197 -18.93 11.89 83.99
CA THR A 197 -20.08 12.51 84.67
C THR A 197 -20.92 11.50 85.47
N ALA A 198 -21.05 10.26 84.98
CA ALA A 198 -21.69 9.19 85.74
C ALA A 198 -20.86 8.79 86.98
N GLU A 199 -19.53 8.67 86.84
CA GLU A 199 -18.61 8.36 87.94
C GLU A 199 -18.65 9.46 89.02
N THR A 200 -18.62 10.73 88.63
CA THR A 200 -18.75 11.86 89.57
C THR A 200 -20.11 11.90 90.26
N ARG A 201 -21.22 11.59 89.56
CA ARG A 201 -22.54 11.43 90.18
C ARG A 201 -22.55 10.29 91.18
N LEU A 202 -21.95 9.15 90.83
CA LEU A 202 -21.84 8.00 91.71
C LEU A 202 -21.07 8.36 92.98
N GLU A 203 -19.91 9.02 92.84
CA GLU A 203 -19.11 9.49 93.99
C GLU A 203 -19.91 10.46 94.88
N MET A 204 -20.69 11.38 94.29
CA MET A 204 -21.56 12.27 95.06
C MET A 204 -22.64 11.52 95.81
N THR A 205 -23.31 10.56 95.16
CA THR A 205 -24.34 9.73 95.83
C THR A 205 -23.74 8.87 96.94
N GLU A 206 -22.52 8.36 96.78
CA GLU A 206 -21.82 7.61 97.82
C GLU A 206 -21.50 8.48 99.04
N ARG A 207 -21.03 9.72 98.82
CA ARG A 207 -20.77 10.69 99.90
C ARG A 207 -22.06 11.09 100.64
N GLU A 208 -23.16 11.31 99.91
CA GLU A 208 -24.48 11.56 100.51
C GLU A 208 -24.95 10.38 101.35
N LEU A 209 -24.81 9.15 100.83
CA LEU A 209 -25.20 7.93 101.53
C LEU A 209 -24.35 7.70 102.79
N GLN A 210 -23.05 7.98 102.74
CA GLN A 210 -22.19 7.97 103.92
C GLN A 210 -22.63 9.02 104.96
N THR A 211 -23.02 10.21 104.51
CA THR A 211 -23.48 11.30 105.39
C THR A 211 -24.80 10.91 106.07
N LEU A 212 -25.76 10.39 105.33
CA LEU A 212 -27.02 9.86 105.86
C LEU A 212 -26.80 8.71 106.84
N ARG A 213 -25.84 7.81 106.57
CA ARG A 213 -25.45 6.74 107.52
C ARG A 213 -24.89 7.30 108.83
N ARG A 214 -24.02 8.33 108.77
CA ARG A 214 -23.51 8.99 109.98
C ARG A 214 -24.61 9.71 110.75
N GLN A 215 -25.53 10.38 110.05
CA GLN A 215 -26.69 11.03 110.68
C GLN A 215 -27.63 10.01 111.34
N LEU A 216 -27.89 8.88 110.69
CA LEU A 216 -28.66 7.77 111.26
C LEU A 216 -27.98 7.23 112.53
N ALA A 217 -26.68 6.97 112.49
CA ALA A 217 -25.91 6.51 113.65
C ALA A 217 -25.94 7.54 114.80
N ALA A 218 -25.87 8.83 114.48
CA ALA A 218 -25.99 9.92 115.47
C ALA A 218 -27.41 10.00 116.08
N ALA A 219 -28.45 9.86 115.26
CA ALA A 219 -29.83 9.82 115.73
C ALA A 219 -30.11 8.61 116.64
N GLN A 220 -29.55 7.44 116.29
CA GLN A 220 -29.66 6.21 117.08
C GLN A 220 -28.96 6.32 118.44
N THR A 221 -27.80 6.98 118.49
CA THR A 221 -27.07 7.24 119.75
C THR A 221 -27.76 8.29 120.62
N ALA A 222 -28.36 9.34 120.02
CA ALA A 222 -29.08 10.39 120.76
C ALA A 222 -30.41 9.93 121.40
N THR A 223 -31.04 8.89 120.85
CA THR A 223 -32.34 8.38 121.35
C THR A 223 -32.25 7.12 122.22
N GLY A 224 -31.05 6.54 122.39
CA GLY A 224 -30.89 5.27 123.12
C GLY A 224 -31.61 4.07 122.46
N LEU A 225 -32.13 4.26 121.25
CA LEU A 225 -32.92 3.29 120.51
C LEU A 225 -32.00 2.42 119.68
N ILE A 226 -31.61 1.28 120.24
CA ILE A 226 -31.00 0.19 119.49
C ILE A 226 -32.12 -0.48 118.69
N VAL A 227 -32.26 -0.13 117.41
CA VAL A 227 -33.10 -0.89 116.48
C VAL A 227 -32.33 -2.16 116.11
N PRO A 228 -32.79 -3.37 116.50
CA PRO A 228 -32.13 -4.61 116.10
C PRO A 228 -32.17 -4.75 114.57
N PRO A 229 -31.16 -5.39 113.95
CA PRO A 229 -31.25 -5.73 112.54
C PRO A 229 -32.50 -6.58 112.32
N LEU A 230 -33.22 -6.33 111.21
CA LEU A 230 -34.31 -7.20 110.76
C LEU A 230 -33.72 -8.61 110.62
N THR A 231 -34.11 -9.51 111.52
CA THR A 231 -33.76 -10.91 111.44
C THR A 231 -34.85 -11.64 110.71
N ASP A 232 -34.47 -12.71 110.02
CA ASP A 232 -35.42 -13.54 109.28
C ASP A 232 -36.29 -14.29 110.28
N VAL A 233 -37.56 -13.91 110.41
CA VAL A 233 -38.53 -14.59 111.27
C VAL A 233 -39.37 -15.45 110.33
N GLU A 234 -39.10 -16.76 110.30
CA GLU A 234 -39.83 -17.74 109.48
C GLU A 234 -39.78 -17.45 107.96
N GLY A 235 -38.66 -16.89 107.48
CA GLY A 235 -38.41 -16.63 106.06
C GLY A 235 -38.96 -15.30 105.55
N GLN A 236 -39.42 -14.42 106.45
CA GLN A 236 -39.83 -13.06 106.15
C GLN A 236 -39.08 -12.03 107.01
N PRO A 237 -38.81 -10.81 106.49
CA PRO A 237 -38.18 -9.74 107.27
C PRO A 237 -39.07 -9.34 108.45
N GLY A 238 -38.60 -9.55 109.69
CA GLY A 238 -39.40 -9.29 110.88
C GLY A 238 -38.59 -9.08 112.16
N VAL A 239 -39.29 -8.83 113.26
CA VAL A 239 -38.72 -8.69 114.60
C VAL A 239 -39.58 -9.50 115.58
N ARG A 240 -38.95 -10.40 116.36
CA ARG A 240 -39.60 -11.08 117.50
C ARG A 240 -39.50 -10.20 118.75
N LEU A 241 -40.61 -10.04 119.47
CA LEU A 241 -40.68 -9.22 120.68
C LEU A 241 -40.75 -10.14 121.91
N PRO A 242 -39.77 -10.13 122.82
CA PRO A 242 -39.80 -10.99 124.00
C PRO A 242 -40.77 -10.45 125.08
N GLY A 243 -41.73 -11.29 125.51
CA GLY A 243 -42.45 -11.13 126.79
C GLY A 243 -43.71 -10.27 126.78
N GLY A 244 -44.25 -9.89 125.62
CA GLY A 244 -45.51 -9.14 125.49
C GLY A 244 -46.69 -9.99 124.98
N THR A 245 -47.89 -9.40 124.93
CA THR A 245 -49.05 -10.00 124.25
C THR A 245 -48.80 -10.21 122.76
N ILE A 246 -48.01 -9.36 122.10
CA ILE A 246 -47.64 -9.53 120.69
C ILE A 246 -46.30 -10.27 120.59
N GLU A 247 -46.28 -11.38 119.85
CA GLU A 247 -45.14 -12.31 119.79
C GLU A 247 -44.14 -11.94 118.68
N ALA A 248 -44.64 -11.45 117.54
CA ALA A 248 -43.81 -11.07 116.41
C ALA A 248 -44.46 -9.97 115.56
N VAL A 249 -43.62 -9.21 114.87
CA VAL A 249 -44.02 -8.28 113.81
C VAL A 249 -43.30 -8.69 112.53
N THR A 250 -44.04 -9.05 111.47
CA THR A 250 -43.48 -9.44 110.17
C THR A 250 -43.99 -8.53 109.07
N LEU A 251 -43.20 -8.40 107.99
CA LEU A 251 -43.59 -7.65 106.79
C LEU A 251 -43.86 -8.64 105.64
N GLN A 252 -45.12 -8.75 105.24
CA GLN A 252 -45.55 -9.61 104.13
C GLN A 252 -46.21 -8.77 103.04
N ASP A 253 -45.67 -8.80 101.82
CA ASP A 253 -46.20 -8.09 100.66
C ASP A 253 -46.47 -6.59 100.89
N GLY A 254 -45.63 -5.94 101.71
CA GLY A 254 -45.75 -4.52 102.04
C GLY A 254 -46.74 -4.18 103.16
N VAL A 255 -47.40 -5.18 103.75
CA VAL A 255 -48.31 -5.04 104.89
C VAL A 255 -47.62 -5.49 106.18
N VAL A 256 -47.80 -4.72 107.25
CA VAL A 256 -47.28 -5.05 108.58
C VAL A 256 -48.27 -5.97 109.28
N LEU A 257 -47.81 -7.16 109.66
CA LEU A 257 -48.60 -8.14 110.40
C LEU A 257 -48.12 -8.22 111.84
N LEU A 258 -49.06 -8.06 112.79
CA LEU A 258 -48.83 -8.38 114.20
C LEU A 258 -49.30 -9.81 114.49
N HIS A 259 -48.44 -10.62 115.08
CA HIS A 259 -48.80 -11.98 115.50
C HIS A 259 -49.13 -12.01 117.00
N HIS A 260 -50.34 -12.46 117.35
CA HIS A 260 -50.79 -12.69 118.73
C HIS A 260 -51.57 -14.00 118.81
N ALA A 261 -51.11 -14.95 119.64
CA ALA A 261 -51.82 -16.20 119.96
C ALA A 261 -52.42 -16.89 118.72
N ASP A 262 -51.55 -17.18 117.74
CA ASP A 262 -51.85 -17.79 116.43
C ASP A 262 -52.74 -16.97 115.47
N ASN A 263 -53.07 -15.71 115.79
CA ASN A 263 -53.77 -14.80 114.89
C ASN A 263 -52.82 -13.72 114.35
N ALA A 264 -52.86 -13.54 113.02
CA ALA A 264 -52.19 -12.43 112.34
C ALA A 264 -53.16 -11.26 112.14
N ILE A 265 -52.85 -10.12 112.76
CA ILE A 265 -53.64 -8.89 112.65
C ILE A 265 -52.94 -7.96 111.65
N PRO A 266 -53.53 -7.70 110.47
CA PRO A 266 -52.99 -6.74 109.53
C PRO A 266 -53.16 -5.31 110.04
N LEU A 267 -52.07 -4.57 110.09
CA LEU A 267 -52.06 -3.15 110.40
C LEU A 267 -51.80 -2.34 109.12
N GLY A 268 -52.88 -1.92 108.47
CA GLY A 268 -52.87 -0.85 107.47
C GLY A 268 -52.68 -1.26 106.00
N ASP A 269 -52.96 -0.30 105.13
CA ASP A 269 -52.93 -0.43 103.66
C ASP A 269 -51.52 -0.64 103.09
N ALA A 270 -51.44 -1.47 102.04
CA ALA A 270 -50.23 -1.91 101.33
C ALA A 270 -49.33 -0.82 100.71
N SER A 271 -49.67 0.47 100.89
CA SER A 271 -48.96 1.61 100.31
C SER A 271 -47.98 2.30 101.26
N GLN A 272 -47.84 1.85 102.52
CA GLN A 272 -46.96 2.49 103.50
C GLN A 272 -45.81 1.58 103.98
N SER A 273 -44.70 1.70 103.23
CA SER A 273 -43.29 1.31 103.43
C SER A 273 -42.79 0.58 104.71
N PRO A 274 -41.61 -0.08 104.61
CA PRO A 274 -40.86 -0.64 105.75
C PRO A 274 -40.54 0.35 106.90
N ALA A 275 -40.67 1.66 106.67
CA ALA A 275 -40.48 2.67 107.71
C ALA A 275 -41.62 2.68 108.74
N HIS A 276 -42.86 2.37 108.33
CA HIS A 276 -44.00 2.27 109.24
C HIS A 276 -43.89 1.02 110.11
N ALA A 277 -43.46 -0.11 109.54
CA ALA A 277 -43.15 -1.34 110.28
C ALA A 277 -42.11 -1.08 111.39
N ARG A 278 -41.04 -0.34 111.05
CA ARG A 278 -40.00 0.05 112.01
C ARG A 278 -40.51 1.00 113.09
N ALA A 279 -41.27 2.02 112.71
CA ALA A 279 -41.83 2.98 113.66
C ALA A 279 -42.83 2.32 114.63
N LEU A 280 -43.67 1.41 114.13
CA LEU A 280 -44.67 0.70 114.91
C LEU A 280 -44.04 -0.39 115.80
N SER A 281 -43.02 -1.10 115.30
CA SER A 281 -42.20 -2.00 116.11
C SER A 281 -41.48 -1.25 117.23
N ALA A 282 -40.90 -0.08 116.95
CA ALA A 282 -40.24 0.75 117.97
C ALA A 282 -41.24 1.30 119.00
N ALA A 283 -42.43 1.70 118.56
CA ALA A 283 -43.51 2.15 119.45
C ALA A 283 -44.03 1.01 120.35
N LEU A 284 -44.21 -0.20 119.81
CA LEU A 284 -44.60 -1.38 120.59
C LEU A 284 -43.51 -1.79 121.58
N GLN A 285 -42.24 -1.68 121.22
CA GLN A 285 -41.12 -1.90 122.15
C GLN A 285 -41.08 -0.87 123.28
N ALA A 286 -41.36 0.41 122.96
CA ALA A 286 -41.45 1.46 123.96
C ALA A 286 -42.62 1.26 124.94
N VAL A 287 -43.73 0.66 124.48
CA VAL A 287 -44.91 0.35 125.32
C VAL A 287 -44.75 -0.95 126.10
N ALA A 288 -44.03 -1.94 125.55
CA ALA A 288 -43.79 -3.24 126.19
C ALA A 288 -42.56 -3.26 127.12
N SER A 289 -41.76 -2.18 127.14
CA SER A 289 -40.68 -2.03 128.11
C SER A 289 -41.26 -1.71 129.49
N PRO A 290 -40.92 -2.45 130.56
CA PRO A 290 -41.34 -2.08 131.92
C PRO A 290 -40.80 -0.67 132.26
N PRO A 291 -41.53 0.13 133.06
CA PRO A 291 -41.02 1.42 133.50
C PRO A 291 -39.67 1.23 134.21
N PRO A 292 -38.70 2.15 134.04
CA PRO A 292 -37.38 2.01 134.62
C PRO A 292 -37.49 1.89 136.14
N ALA A 293 -36.83 0.86 136.70
CA ALA A 293 -36.56 0.73 138.13
C ALA A 293 -35.35 1.60 138.52
#